data_AF-A0A7C1AW76-F1
#
_entry.id   AF-A0A7C1AW76-F1
#
_cell.length_a   1.000
_cell.length_b   1.000
_cell.length_c   1.000
_cell.angle_alpha   90.00
_cell.angle_beta   90.00
_cell.angle_gamma   90.00
#
_symmetry.space_group_name_H-M   'P 1'
#
loop_
_entity.id
_entity.type
_entity.pdbx_description
1 polymer ?
#
loop_
_entity_poly.entity_id
_entity_poly.type
_entity_poly.pdbx_seq_one_letter_code
_entity_poly.pdbx_strand_id
1 'polypeptide(L)' 'MEKVLARRKVFSGRVLELEVLDVETAAGVRTSREVVRHGGAVA' A
#
# COMPACT_ATOMS: atom_id res chain seq x y z
N MET A 1 -2.71 -4.39 -15.35
CA MET A 1 -2.05 -3.57 -14.31
C MET A 1 -3.04 -3.37 -13.18
N GLU A 2 -2.62 -3.41 -11.91
CA GLU A 2 -3.53 -3.15 -10.77
C GLU A 2 -3.84 -1.65 -10.66
N LYS A 3 -5.10 -1.31 -10.41
CA LYS A 3 -5.57 0.07 -10.24
C LYS A 3 -5.87 0.34 -8.77
N VAL A 4 -5.28 1.38 -8.20
CA VAL A 4 -5.58 1.82 -6.83
C VAL A 4 -6.92 2.55 -6.81
N LEU A 5 -7.85 2.10 -5.98
CA LEU A 5 -9.17 2.68 -5.76
C LEU A 5 -9.17 3.62 -4.55
N ALA A 6 -8.56 3.18 -3.45
CA ALA A 6 -8.45 3.96 -2.23
C ALA A 6 -7.14 3.64 -1.48
N ARG A 7 -6.74 4.56 -0.60
CA ARG A 7 -5.56 4.41 0.26
C ARG A 7 -5.91 4.87 1.67
N ARG A 8 -5.47 4.13 2.68
CA ARG A 8 -5.54 4.58 4.08
C ARG A 8 -4.26 4.20 4.81
N LYS A 9 -3.71 5.15 5.57
CA LYS A 9 -2.62 4.88 6.51
C LYS A 9 -3.22 4.27 7.77
N VAL A 10 -2.75 3.08 8.14
CA VAL A 10 -3.25 2.35 9.31
C VAL A 10 -2.25 2.31 10.45
N PHE A 11 -0.96 2.59 10.16
CA PHE A 11 0.08 2.68 11.16
C PHE A 11 1.14 3.71 10.76
N SER A 12 1.66 4.44 11.74
CA SER A 12 2.80 5.36 11.60
C SER A 12 3.72 5.17 12.80
N GLY A 13 4.94 4.73 12.54
CA GLY A 13 5.99 4.52 13.54
C GLY A 13 7.22 5.34 13.22
N ARG A 14 8.26 5.21 14.06
CA ARG A 14 9.49 6.00 13.95
C ARG A 14 10.25 5.81 12.63
N VAL A 15 10.21 4.60 12.07
CA VAL A 15 11.05 4.21 10.92
C VAL A 15 10.24 3.70 9.72
N LEU A 16 8.95 3.42 9.92
CA LEU A 16 8.09 2.84 8.90
C LEU A 16 6.64 3.29 9.07
N GLU A 17 5.89 3.21 7.98
CA GLU A 17 4.45 3.43 7.93
C GLU A 17 3.77 2.25 7.21
N LEU A 18 2.53 1.95 7.58
CA LEU A 18 1.72 0.94 6.89
C LEU A 18 0.53 1.61 6.22
N GLU A 19 0.39 1.37 4.93
CA GLU A 19 -0.80 1.72 4.15
C GLU A 19 -1.55 0.47 3.72
N VAL A 20 -2.87 0.52 3.80
CA VAL A 20 -3.75 -0.45 3.14
C VAL A 20 -4.34 0.24 1.91
N LEU A 21 -4.15 -0.39 0.76
CA LEU A 21 -4.71 0.04 -0.52
C LEU A 21 -5.86 -0.87 -0.88
N ASP A 22 -6.99 -0.29 -1.25
CA ASP A 22 -8.04 -1.03 -1.95
C ASP A 22 -7.73 -0.94 -3.45
N VAL A 23 -7.61 -2.08 -4.12
CA VAL A 23 -7.19 -2.17 -5.52
C VAL A 23 -8.16 -2.99 -6.35
N GLU A 24 -8.23 -2.67 -7.63
CA GLU A 24 -8.87 -3.49 -8.65
C GLU A 24 -7.79 -4.16 -9.50
N THR A 25 -7.81 -5.48 -9.56
CA THR A 25 -6.86 -6.26 -10.38
C THR A 25 -7.22 -6.16 -11.86
N ALA A 26 -6.32 -6.61 -12.74
CA ALA A 26 -6.59 -6.64 -14.18
C ALA A 26 -7.78 -7.53 -14.57
N ALA A 27 -8.19 -8.46 -13.70
CA ALA A 27 -9.36 -9.32 -13.88
C ALA A 27 -10.66 -8.69 -13.32
N GLY A 28 -10.63 -7.42 -12.89
CA GLY A 28 -11.78 -6.72 -12.30
C GLY A 28 -12.09 -7.12 -10.84
N VAL A 29 -11.26 -7.98 -10.23
CA VAL A 29 -11.45 -8.39 -8.83
C VAL A 29 -10.97 -7.30 -7.89
N ARG A 30 -11.81 -6.91 -6.93
CA ARG A 30 -11.45 -5.99 -5.84
C ARG A 30 -10.80 -6.74 -4.68
N THR A 31 -9.67 -6.24 -4.22
CA THR A 31 -8.93 -6.80 -3.08
C THR A 31 -8.14 -5.71 -2.36
N SER A 32 -7.48 -6.05 -1.26
CA SER A 32 -6.65 -5.14 -0.50
C SER A 32 -5.16 -5.51 -0.60
N ARG A 33 -4.28 -4.50 -0.59
CA ARG A 33 -2.83 -4.63 -0.54
C ARG A 33 -2.29 -3.90 0.69
N GLU A 34 -1.44 -4.56 1.46
CA GLU A 34 -0.70 -3.94 2.55
C GLU A 34 0.68 -3.50 2.04
N VAL A 35 1.00 -2.23 2.24
CA VAL A 35 2.23 -1.60 1.75
C VAL A 35 3.01 -1.04 2.93
N VAL A 36 4.18 -1.62 3.18
CA VAL A 36 5.14 -1.07 4.15
C VAL A 36 5.95 0.03 3.47
N ARG A 37 5.77 1.26 3.91
CA ARG A 37 6.65 2.38 3.53
C ARG A 37 7.78 2.47 4.53
N HIS A 38 9.02 2.46 4.03
CA HIS A 38 10.22 2.66 4.83
C HIS A 38 11.09 3.73 4.18
N GLY A 39 11.98 4.34 4.97
CA GLY A 39 13.00 5.24 4.45
C GLY A 39 13.86 4.51 3.41
N GLY A 40 14.11 5.17 2.27
CA GLY A 40 15.04 4.66 1.26
C GLY A 40 16.44 4.53 1.86
N ALA A 41 17.20 3.54 1.37
CA ALA A 41 18.60 3.32 1.76
C ALA A 41 19.53 3.53 0.56
N VAL A 42 20.76 3.94 0.84
CA VAL A 42 21.87 4.00 -0.13
C VAL A 42 23.02 3.14 0.39
N ALA A 43 23.75 2.49 -0.51
CA ALA A 43 24.87 1.60 -0.20
C ALA A 43 26.12 2.06 -0.95
#